data_AF-A0A2E1J0L0-F1
#
_entry.id   AF-A0A2E1J0L0-F1
#
_cell.length_a   1.000
_cell.length_b   1.000
_cell.length_c   1.000
_cell.angle_alpha   90.00
_cell.angle_beta   90.00
_cell.angle_gamma   90.00
#
_symmetry.space_group_name_H-M   'P 1'
#
loop_
_entity.id
_entity.type
_entity.pdbx_description
1 polymer ?
#
loop_
_entity_poly.entity_id
_entity_poly.type
_entity_poly.pdbx_seq_one_letter_code
_entity_poly.pdbx_strand_id
1 'polypeptide(L)' 'MEKFLFFNIIVSSLNIFIIVYAYSLNFFPKKWRKKVNQDSLVGLAIIFFTMLTMFAWIIYFYIKLF' A
#
# COMPACT_ATOMS: atom_id res chain seq x y z
N MET A 1 22.55 -2.87 -1.55
CA MET A 1 21.46 -2.70 -2.54
C MET A 1 20.44 -3.83 -2.55
N GLU A 2 20.85 -5.10 -2.45
CA GLU A 2 19.92 -6.25 -2.50
C GLU A 2 18.87 -6.26 -1.39
N LYS A 3 19.27 -6.06 -0.12
CA LYS A 3 18.33 -5.98 1.00
C LYS A 3 17.29 -4.86 0.85
N PHE A 4 17.72 -3.71 0.31
CA PHE A 4 16.84 -2.56 0.09
C PHE A 4 15.91 -2.77 -1.13
N LEU A 5 16.41 -3.43 -2.18
CA LEU A 5 15.57 -3.89 -3.28
C LEU A 5 14.49 -4.87 -2.80
N PHE A 6 14.87 -5.84 -1.96
CA PHE A 6 13.93 -6.80 -1.38
C PHE A 6 12.86 -6.10 -0.51
N PHE A 7 13.27 -5.13 0.31
CA PHE A 7 12.35 -4.29 1.07
C PHE A 7 11.35 -3.56 0.14
N ASN A 8 11.82 -2.94 -0.94
CA ASN A 8 10.95 -2.25 -1.90
C ASN A 8 9.96 -3.20 -2.57
N ILE A 9 10.39 -4.41 -2.91
CA ILE A 9 9.50 -5.44 -3.47
C ILE A 9 8.40 -5.80 -2.47
N ILE A 10 8.74 -6.05 -1.20
CA ILE A 10 7.75 -6.36 -0.16
C ILE A 10 6.73 -5.21 0.00
N VAL A 11 7.22 -3.98 0.11
CA VAL A 11 6.35 -2.79 0.26
C VAL A 11 5.44 -2.62 -0.97
N SER A 12 5.96 -2.86 -2.17
CA SER A 12 5.18 -2.81 -3.40
C SER A 12 4.10 -3.90 -3.45
N SER A 13 4.45 -5.13 -3.06
CA SER A 13 3.47 -6.24 -2.97
C SER A 13 2.36 -5.94 -1.97
N LEU A 14 2.70 -5.35 -0.81
CA LEU A 14 1.73 -4.91 0.18
C LEU A 14 0.81 -3.80 -0.36
N ASN A 15 1.36 -2.83 -1.09
CA ASN A 15 0.56 -1.78 -1.70
C ASN A 15 -0.43 -2.34 -2.74
N ILE A 16 0.03 -3.26 -3.60
CA ILE A 16 -0.84 -3.97 -4.56
C ILE A 16 -1.94 -4.74 -3.83
N PHE A 17 -1.59 -5.46 -2.75
CA PHE A 17 -2.56 -6.17 -1.93
C PHE A 17 -3.64 -5.24 -1.36
N ILE A 18 -3.26 -4.08 -0.82
CA ILE A 18 -4.20 -3.10 -0.27
C ILE A 18 -5.14 -2.55 -1.36
N ILE A 19 -4.62 -2.29 -2.56
CA ILE A 19 -5.43 -1.84 -3.71
C ILE A 19 -6.44 -2.93 -4.11
N VAL A 20 -6.00 -4.18 -4.23
CA VAL A 20 -6.90 -5.32 -4.52
C VAL A 20 -7.94 -5.49 -3.42
N TYR A 21 -7.54 -5.35 -2.16
CA TYR A 21 -8.45 -5.39 -1.02
C TYR A 21 -9.50 -4.28 -1.08
N ALA A 22 -9.15 -3.08 -1.54
CA ALA A 22 -10.11 -2.00 -1.71
C ALA A 22 -11.20 -2.32 -2.74
N TYR A 23 -10.87 -3.01 -3.83
CA TYR A 23 -11.89 -3.52 -4.76
C TYR A 23 -12.81 -4.55 -4.10
N SER A 24 -12.27 -5.36 -3.17
CA SER A 24 -13.03 -6.34 -2.42
C SER A 24 -13.99 -5.74 -1.37
N LEU A 25 -13.88 -4.44 -1.04
CA LEU A 25 -14.75 -3.78 -0.07
C LEU A 25 -16.24 -3.95 -0.41
N ASN A 26 -16.58 -4.01 -1.70
CA ASN A 26 -17.96 -4.17 -2.14
C ASN A 26 -18.59 -5.52 -1.81
N PHE A 27 -17.79 -6.52 -1.42
CA PHE A 27 -18.31 -7.80 -0.93
C PHE A 27 -18.79 -7.74 0.52
N PHE A 28 -18.40 -6.72 1.29
CA PHE A 28 -18.80 -6.58 2.69
C PHE A 28 -20.13 -5.83 2.84
N PRO A 29 -21.03 -6.27 3.74
CA PRO A 29 -22.28 -5.55 4.00
C PRO A 29 -22.02 -4.10 4.44
N LYS A 30 -22.77 -3.14 3.89
CA LYS A 30 -22.63 -1.70 4.23
C LYS A 30 -22.71 -1.43 5.74
N LYS A 31 -23.55 -2.18 6.48
CA LYS A 31 -23.67 -2.06 7.94
C LYS A 31 -22.37 -2.43 8.66
N TRP A 32 -21.65 -3.45 8.16
CA TRP A 32 -20.36 -3.86 8.68
C TRP A 32 -19.29 -2.81 8.41
N ARG A 33 -19.16 -2.35 7.15
CA ARG A 33 -18.15 -1.36 6.77
C ARG A 33 -18.28 -0.07 7.57
N LYS A 34 -19.50 0.39 7.81
CA LYS A 34 -19.76 1.57 8.67
C LYS A 34 -19.44 1.32 10.14
N LYS A 35 -19.73 0.14 10.68
CA LYS A 35 -19.46 -0.18 12.10
C LYS A 35 -17.98 -0.06 12.45
N VAL A 36 -17.09 -0.42 11.53
CA VAL A 36 -15.63 -0.42 11.75
C VAL A 36 -14.90 0.68 10.98
N ASN A 37 -15.62 1.64 10.37
CA ASN A 37 -15.06 2.68 9.51
C ASN A 37 -14.09 2.14 8.44
N GLN A 38 -14.43 0.99 7.86
CA GLN A 38 -13.57 0.21 6.97
C GLN A 38 -13.15 1.02 5.74
N ASP A 39 -14.09 1.77 5.15
CA ASP A 39 -13.85 2.56 3.94
C ASP A 39 -12.78 3.64 4.19
N SER A 40 -12.82 4.32 5.35
CA SER A 40 -11.81 5.31 5.73
C SER A 40 -10.46 4.68 6.06
N LEU A 41 -10.45 3.55 6.76
CA LEU A 41 -9.22 2.83 7.11
C LEU A 41 -8.48 2.35 5.85
N VAL A 42 -9.21 1.78 4.89
CA VAL A 42 -8.63 1.32 3.62
C VAL A 42 -8.17 2.49 2.78
N GLY A 43 -8.95 3.58 2.71
CA GLY A 43 -8.54 4.79 2.01
C GLY A 43 -7.24 5.37 2.59
N LEU A 44 -7.13 5.44 3.91
CA LEU A 44 -5.90 5.86 4.60
C LEU A 44 -4.73 4.93 4.27
N ALA A 45 -4.94 3.61 4.34
CA ALA A 45 -3.91 2.63 4.03
C ALA A 45 -3.41 2.78 2.59
N ILE A 46 -4.30 2.95 1.59
CA ILE A 46 -3.89 3.17 0.20
C ILE A 46 -2.98 4.40 0.08
N ILE A 47 -3.38 5.54 0.66
CA ILE A 47 -2.61 6.79 0.55
C ILE A 47 -1.22 6.61 1.17
N PHE A 48 -1.15 6.12 2.40
CA PHE A 48 0.12 5.96 3.11
C PHE A 48 1.04 4.93 2.45
N PHE A 49 0.53 3.77 2.05
CA PHE A 49 1.36 2.73 1.42
C PHE A 49 1.76 3.09 -0.01
N THR A 50 0.94 3.84 -0.75
CA THR A 50 1.33 4.36 -2.06
C THR A 50 2.46 5.37 -1.94
N MET A 51 2.34 6.33 -1.02
CA MET A 51 3.41 7.30 -0.76
C MET A 51 4.70 6.62 -0.28
N LEU A 52 4.59 5.68 0.66
CA LEU A 52 5.74 4.90 1.15
C LEU A 52 6.42 4.16 0.00
N THR A 53 5.65 3.48 -0.85
CA THR A 53 6.18 2.76 -2.02
C THR A 53 6.93 3.71 -2.95
N MET A 54 6.34 4.87 -3.27
CA MET A 54 6.97 5.87 -4.13
C MET A 54 8.29 6.37 -3.55
N PHE A 55 8.31 6.79 -2.28
CA PHE A 55 9.53 7.27 -1.64
C PHE A 55 10.61 6.19 -1.57
N ALA A 56 10.24 4.95 -1.24
CA ALA A 56 11.19 3.85 -1.14
C ALA A 56 11.85 3.53 -2.50
N TRP A 57 11.11 3.61 -3.60
CA TRP A 57 11.66 3.49 -4.95
C TRP A 57 12.52 4.68 -5.36
N ILE A 58 12.09 5.92 -5.07
CA ILE A 58 12.89 7.13 -5.37
C ILE A 58 14.25 7.05 -4.68
N ILE A 59 14.27 6.71 -3.39
CA ILE A 59 15.51 6.56 -2.62
C ILE A 59 16.37 5.44 -3.21
N TYR A 60 15.77 4.31 -3.61
CA TYR A 60 16.51 3.21 -4.22
C TYR A 60 17.15 3.60 -5.55
N PHE A 61 16.43 4.28 -6.43
CA PHE A 61 16.98 4.75 -7.69
C PHE A 61 18.05 5.81 -7.49
N TYR A 62 17.88 6.72 -6.53
CA TYR A 62 18.89 7.70 -6.18
C TYR A 62 20.21 7.02 -5.78
N ILE A 63 20.19 6.10 -4.80
CA ILE A 63 21.38 5.36 -4.33
C ILE A 63 21.95 4.43 -5.41
N LYS A 64 21.13 3.96 -6.36
CA LYS A 64 21.61 3.09 -7.45
C LYS A 64 22.34 3.88 -8.55
N LEU A 65 21.93 5.11 -8.80
CA LEU A 65 22.43 5.94 -9.90
C LEU A 65 23.59 6.86 -9.47
N PHE A 66 23.61 7.29 -8.21
CA PHE A 66 24.60 8.19 -7.62
C PHE A 66 25.30 7.52 -6.44
#